data_AF-A0A846IAP1-F1
#
_entry.id   AF-A0A846IAP1-F1
#
_cell.length_a   1.000
_cell.length_b   1.000
_cell.length_c   1.000
_cell.angle_alpha   90.00
_cell.angle_beta   90.00
_cell.angle_gamma   90.00
#
_symmetry.space_group_name_H-M   'P 1'
#
loop_
_entity.id
_entity.type
_entity.pdbx_description
1 polymer ?
#
loop_
_entity_poly.entity_id
_entity_poly.type
_entity_poly.pdbx_seq_one_letter_code
_entity_poly.pdbx_strand_id
1 'polypeptide(L)'
;MAVTNIEELKAKKYIEVELPGWDVEDTFTVKLQRVNLLDLAAKGKIPNPLMGPVIDLFQGKGPGGKDGDSLKTVNELAELFCETTMVEPTFKEVQEAIGMTDEQKIIIYNFAVHGVQTLEPFRKKSKDNKSNDNGEDVSQDTERDTKD
;
A
#
# COMPACT_ATOMS: atom_id res chain seq x y z
N MET A 1 -26.22 17.71 -18.60
CA MET A 1 -25.10 17.27 -17.72
C MET A 1 -24.84 18.38 -16.73
N ALA A 2 -24.92 18.10 -15.43
CA ALA A 2 -24.57 19.08 -14.39
C ALA A 2 -23.04 19.13 -14.25
N VAL A 3 -22.49 20.33 -14.10
CA VAL A 3 -21.06 20.52 -13.84
C VAL A 3 -20.77 20.09 -12.40
N THR A 4 -19.70 19.31 -12.21
CA THR A 4 -19.27 18.83 -10.89
C THR A 4 -18.85 19.98 -9.97
N ASN A 5 -19.27 19.92 -8.70
CA ASN A 5 -18.91 20.93 -7.69
C ASN A 5 -17.44 20.78 -7.25
N ILE A 6 -16.74 21.90 -7.08
CA ILE A 6 -15.34 21.91 -6.63
C ILE A 6 -15.15 21.29 -5.23
N GLU A 7 -16.13 21.40 -4.33
CA GLU A 7 -16.06 20.78 -3.00
C GLU A 7 -16.11 19.25 -3.06
N GLU A 8 -16.87 18.69 -4.01
CA GLU A 8 -16.89 17.24 -4.25
C GLU A 8 -15.54 16.73 -4.77
N LEU A 9 -14.81 17.55 -5.54
CA LEU A 9 -13.47 17.22 -6.02
C LEU A 9 -12.45 17.28 -4.88
N LYS A 10 -12.55 18.28 -3.98
CA LYS A 10 -11.69 18.38 -2.80
C LYS A 10 -11.86 17.19 -1.85
N ALA A 11 -13.09 16.68 -1.71
CA ALA A 11 -13.35 15.49 -0.90
C ALA A 11 -12.66 14.22 -1.44
N LYS A 12 -12.34 14.18 -2.75
CA LYS A 12 -11.63 13.07 -3.41
C LYS A 12 -10.11 13.24 -3.45
N LYS A 13 -9.59 14.27 -2.78
CA LYS A 13 -8.15 14.61 -2.80
C LYS A 13 -7.27 13.49 -2.25
N TYR A 14 -7.80 12.73 -1.29
CA TYR A 14 -7.09 11.66 -0.61
C TYR A 14 -7.95 10.40 -0.52
N ILE A 15 -7.28 9.26 -0.38
CA ILE A 15 -7.90 7.97 -0.15
C ILE A 15 -7.27 7.41 1.11
N GLU A 16 -8.10 7.01 2.06
CA GLU A 16 -7.67 6.27 3.23
C GLU A 16 -7.42 4.81 2.85
N VAL A 17 -6.23 4.32 3.19
CA VAL A 17 -5.76 2.98 2.88
C VAL A 17 -5.26 2.34 4.17
N GLU A 18 -5.80 1.18 4.49
CA GLU A 18 -5.37 0.34 5.58
C GLU A 18 -4.21 -0.54 5.09
N LEU A 19 -3.03 -0.35 5.68
CA LEU A 19 -1.83 -1.12 5.40
C LEU A 19 -1.59 -2.13 6.52
N PRO A 20 -0.95 -3.28 6.23
CA PRO A 20 -0.52 -4.20 7.28
C PRO A 20 0.44 -3.47 8.24
N GLY A 21 0.28 -3.72 9.53
CA GLY A 21 1.16 -3.23 10.58
C GLY A 21 2.47 -4.02 10.61
N TRP A 22 3.10 -4.02 11.78
CA TRP A 22 4.38 -4.73 12.00
C TRP A 22 4.19 -6.09 12.68
N ASP A 23 2.97 -6.41 13.11
CA ASP A 23 2.58 -7.67 13.73
C ASP A 23 1.38 -8.29 12.97
N VAL A 24 1.12 -9.58 13.21
CA VAL A 24 0.23 -10.44 12.39
C VAL A 24 -1.22 -9.93 12.30
N GLU A 25 -1.69 -9.21 13.32
CA GLU A 25 -3.06 -8.67 13.39
C GLU A 25 -3.11 -7.14 13.43
N ASP A 26 -1.95 -6.49 13.35
CA ASP A 26 -1.88 -5.04 13.40
C ASP A 26 -2.09 -4.43 12.01
N THR A 27 -2.72 -3.27 11.97
CA THR A 27 -2.90 -2.48 10.75
C THR A 27 -2.80 -1.01 11.09
N PHE A 28 -2.38 -0.22 10.11
CA PHE A 28 -2.38 1.23 10.26
C PHE A 28 -2.96 1.90 9.02
N THR A 29 -3.69 2.99 9.24
CA THR A 29 -4.36 3.73 8.17
C THR A 29 -3.49 4.90 7.73
N VAL A 30 -3.32 5.03 6.41
CA VAL A 30 -2.62 6.14 5.76
C VAL A 30 -3.55 6.87 4.80
N LYS A 31 -3.41 8.19 4.70
CA LYS A 31 -4.01 8.99 3.63
C LYS A 31 -3.04 9.03 2.46
N LEU A 32 -3.44 8.43 1.34
CA LEU A 32 -2.70 8.46 0.10
C LEU A 32 -3.31 9.44 -0.90
N GLN A 33 -2.46 10.13 -1.66
CA GLN A 33 -2.84 10.85 -2.87
C GLN A 33 -2.34 10.12 -4.11
N ARG A 34 -3.06 10.27 -5.23
CA ARG A 34 -2.63 9.69 -6.50
C ARG A 34 -1.35 10.38 -6.97
N VAL A 35 -0.34 9.59 -7.36
CA VAL A 35 0.89 10.12 -7.96
C VAL A 35 0.58 10.76 -9.32
N ASN A 36 1.20 11.90 -9.60
CA ASN A 36 1.21 12.50 -10.93
C ASN A 36 2.65 12.46 -11.49
N LEU A 37 2.96 11.38 -12.22
CA LEU A 37 4.31 11.14 -12.74
C LEU A 37 4.80 12.25 -13.68
N LEU A 38 3.90 12.81 -14.51
CA LEU A 38 4.26 13.89 -15.43
C LEU A 38 4.59 15.18 -14.67
N ASP A 39 3.84 15.49 -13.60
CA ASP A 39 4.16 16.63 -12.75
C ASP A 39 5.49 16.43 -12.02
N LEU A 40 5.78 15.21 -11.56
CA LEU A 40 7.06 14.90 -10.91
C LEU A 40 8.23 15.05 -11.89
N ALA A 41 8.07 14.57 -13.11
CA ALA A 41 9.05 14.73 -14.19
C ALA A 41 9.28 16.22 -14.51
N ALA A 42 8.19 16.98 -14.73
CA ALA A 42 8.26 18.40 -15.05
C ALA A 42 8.91 19.24 -13.92
N LYS A 43 8.73 18.83 -12.66
CA LYS A 43 9.34 19.48 -11.48
C LYS A 43 10.75 18.99 -11.18
N GLY A 44 11.30 18.05 -11.95
CA GLY A 44 12.62 17.47 -11.70
C GLY A 44 12.72 16.66 -10.41
N LYS A 45 11.59 16.11 -9.92
CA LYS A 45 11.53 15.33 -8.68
C LYS A 45 11.82 13.84 -8.86
N ILE A 46 11.92 13.37 -10.10
CA ILE A 46 12.32 11.99 -10.40
C ILE A 46 13.85 11.99 -10.53
N PRO A 47 14.57 11.19 -9.73
CA PRO A 47 16.00 11.01 -9.90
C PRO A 47 16.35 10.54 -11.31
N ASN A 48 17.41 11.11 -11.91
CA ASN A 48 17.83 10.76 -13.29
C ASN A 48 17.97 9.24 -13.53
N PRO A 49 18.53 8.43 -12.62
CA PRO A 49 18.61 6.98 -12.80
C PRO A 49 17.24 6.29 -12.90
N LEU A 50 16.19 6.89 -12.31
CA LEU A 50 14.84 6.34 -12.28
C LEU A 50 13.95 6.82 -13.44
N MET A 51 14.42 7.75 -14.27
CA MET A 51 13.62 8.28 -15.39
C MET A 51 13.22 7.19 -16.39
N GLY A 52 14.15 6.30 -16.76
CA GLY A 52 13.86 5.16 -17.65
C GLY A 52 12.79 4.23 -17.06
N PRO A 53 13.00 3.70 -15.83
CA PRO A 53 12.01 2.87 -15.15
C PRO A 53 10.63 3.53 -14.99
N VAL A 54 10.56 4.83 -14.66
CA VAL A 54 9.27 5.54 -14.57
C VAL A 54 8.59 5.68 -15.93
N ILE A 55 9.34 5.90 -17.00
CA ILE A 55 8.80 5.91 -18.37
C ILE A 55 8.24 4.54 -18.74
N ASP A 56 8.94 3.46 -18.41
CA ASP A 56 8.46 2.10 -18.66
C ASP A 56 7.17 1.81 -17.89
N LEU A 57 7.06 2.27 -16.64
CA LEU A 57 5.82 2.19 -15.86
C LEU A 57 4.69 2.98 -16.50
N PHE A 58 4.95 4.20 -16.95
CA PHE A 58 3.96 5.03 -17.65
C PHE A 58 3.48 4.37 -18.96
N GLN A 59 4.37 3.62 -19.63
CA GLN A 59 4.06 2.85 -20.84
C GLN A 59 3.43 1.48 -20.57
N GLY A 60 3.24 1.09 -19.30
CA GLY A 60 2.67 -0.20 -18.90
C GLY A 60 3.61 -1.40 -19.06
N LYS A 61 4.92 -1.16 -19.21
CA LYS A 61 5.93 -2.21 -19.43
C LYS A 61 6.48 -2.81 -18.13
N GLY A 62 6.05 -2.30 -16.97
CA GLY A 62 6.57 -2.66 -15.65
C GLY A 62 7.92 -2.00 -15.35
N PRO A 63 8.47 -2.17 -14.14
CA PRO A 63 9.80 -1.68 -13.82
C PRO A 63 10.81 -2.51 -14.61
N GLY A 64 11.38 -1.95 -15.67
CA GLY A 64 12.27 -2.66 -16.59
C GLY A 64 13.55 -3.17 -15.90
N GLY A 65 13.94 -4.41 -16.21
CA GLY A 65 15.26 -4.97 -15.89
C GLY A 65 15.24 -6.49 -15.71
N LYS A 66 15.92 -7.24 -16.59
CA LYS A 66 16.17 -8.69 -16.44
C LYS A 66 17.45 -9.01 -15.64
N ASP A 67 18.11 -7.97 -15.12
CA ASP A 67 19.43 -8.06 -14.49
C ASP A 67 19.37 -7.74 -12.99
N GLY A 68 20.45 -8.04 -12.27
CA GLY A 68 20.55 -7.98 -10.81
C GLY A 68 20.30 -6.60 -10.15
N ASP A 69 20.27 -5.51 -10.92
CA ASP A 69 19.91 -4.16 -10.44
C ASP A 69 18.39 -3.95 -10.28
N SER A 70 17.56 -4.89 -10.78
CA SER A 70 16.09 -4.78 -10.75
C SER A 70 15.52 -4.59 -9.35
N LEU A 71 16.03 -5.30 -8.34
CA LEU A 71 15.51 -5.18 -6.97
C LEU A 71 15.83 -3.81 -6.36
N LYS A 72 17.02 -3.28 -6.65
CA LYS A 72 17.41 -1.92 -6.21
C LYS A 72 16.51 -0.88 -6.85
N THR A 73 16.30 -0.97 -8.17
CA THR A 73 15.39 -0.07 -8.90
C THR A 73 13.96 -0.15 -8.34
N VAL A 74 13.48 -1.35 -8.00
CA VAL A 74 12.17 -1.51 -7.37
C VAL A 74 12.10 -0.81 -6.01
N ASN A 75 13.12 -0.97 -5.15
CA ASN A 75 13.13 -0.27 -3.86
C ASN A 75 13.17 1.26 -4.03
N GLU A 76 14.02 1.77 -4.92
CA GLU A 76 14.13 3.21 -5.19
C GLU A 76 12.83 3.79 -5.74
N LEU A 77 12.13 3.06 -6.61
CA LEU A 77 10.80 3.46 -7.09
C LEU A 77 9.75 3.39 -5.99
N ALA A 78 9.79 2.36 -5.15
CA ALA A 78 8.84 2.21 -4.05
C ALA A 78 9.01 3.35 -3.03
N GLU A 79 10.25 3.74 -2.70
CA GLU A 79 10.54 4.87 -1.83
C GLU A 79 10.08 6.19 -2.46
N LEU A 80 10.37 6.44 -3.74
CA LEU A 80 9.86 7.61 -4.48
C LEU A 80 8.33 7.69 -4.40
N PHE A 81 7.62 6.57 -4.53
CA PHE A 81 6.17 6.54 -4.44
C PHE A 81 5.66 6.73 -3.01
N CYS A 82 6.31 6.16 -2.00
CA CYS A 82 5.95 6.44 -0.61
C CYS A 82 6.10 7.95 -0.30
N GLU A 83 7.22 8.56 -0.68
CA GLU A 83 7.48 10.00 -0.48
C GLU A 83 6.45 10.90 -1.16
N THR A 84 5.96 10.50 -2.33
CA THR A 84 5.07 11.36 -3.14
C THR A 84 3.59 11.10 -2.88
N THR A 85 3.23 9.92 -2.41
CA THR A 85 1.82 9.52 -2.22
C THR A 85 1.35 9.62 -0.78
N MET A 86 2.22 9.38 0.22
CA MET A 86 1.83 9.43 1.63
C MET A 86 1.68 10.88 2.09
N VAL A 87 0.45 11.24 2.49
CA VAL A 87 0.11 12.59 2.95
C VAL A 87 0.08 12.64 4.47
N GLU A 88 -0.48 11.61 5.11
CA GLU A 88 -0.62 11.53 6.56
C GLU A 88 -0.79 10.07 7.03
N PRO A 89 0.06 9.57 7.95
CA PRO A 89 1.38 10.11 8.25
C PRO A 89 2.25 10.18 6.98
N THR A 90 3.23 11.08 6.96
CA THR A 90 4.19 11.16 5.86
C THR A 90 5.15 9.98 5.90
N PHE A 91 5.71 9.61 4.74
CA PHE A 91 6.69 8.53 4.65
C PHE A 91 7.87 8.73 5.62
N LYS A 92 8.36 9.96 5.72
CA LYS A 92 9.46 10.32 6.61
C LYS A 92 9.12 10.08 8.09
N GLU A 93 7.93 10.48 8.54
CA GLU A 93 7.50 10.28 9.92
C GLU A 93 7.42 8.79 10.28
N VAL A 94 6.88 7.95 9.38
CA VAL A 94 6.81 6.50 9.60
C VAL A 94 8.21 5.87 9.59
N GLN A 95 9.05 6.29 8.63
CA GLN A 95 10.40 5.77 8.47
C GLN A 95 11.27 6.08 9.71
N GLU A 96 11.15 7.28 10.27
CA GLU A 96 11.90 7.69 11.48
C GLU A 96 11.38 7.04 12.76
N ALA A 97 10.08 6.71 12.83
CA ALA A 97 9.48 6.12 14.01
C ALA A 97 9.75 4.62 14.14
N ILE A 98 9.54 3.85 13.07
CA ILE A 98 9.58 2.38 13.11
C ILE A 98 10.11 1.74 11.82
N GLY A 99 10.15 2.49 10.72
CA GLY A 99 10.56 1.97 9.43
C GLY A 99 9.43 1.29 8.66
N MET A 100 9.38 1.45 7.34
CA MET A 100 8.40 0.74 6.51
C MET A 100 8.89 -0.64 6.07
N THR A 101 8.00 -1.64 6.10
CA THR A 101 8.27 -2.98 5.59
C THR A 101 8.19 -3.03 4.06
N ASP A 102 8.85 -4.01 3.45
CA ASP A 102 8.81 -4.20 1.99
C ASP A 102 7.37 -4.42 1.50
N GLU A 103 6.56 -5.18 2.25
CA GLU A 103 5.15 -5.40 1.91
C GLU A 103 4.37 -4.09 1.84
N GLN A 104 4.50 -3.23 2.85
CA GLN A 104 3.83 -1.94 2.89
C GLN A 104 4.26 -1.04 1.70
N LYS A 105 5.57 -0.99 1.42
CA LYS A 105 6.13 -0.22 0.29
C LYS A 105 5.57 -0.73 -1.05
N ILE A 106 5.48 -2.04 -1.23
CA ILE A 106 4.96 -2.66 -2.46
C ILE A 106 3.46 -2.40 -2.64
N ILE A 107 2.66 -2.35 -1.57
CA ILE A 107 1.24 -1.98 -1.65
C ILE A 107 1.10 -0.55 -2.18
N ILE A 108 1.88 0.39 -1.63
CA ILE A 108 1.87 1.78 -2.09
C ILE A 108 2.37 1.90 -3.53
N TYR A 109 3.41 1.15 -3.89
CA TYR A 109 3.90 1.07 -5.26
C TYR A 109 2.79 0.62 -6.23
N ASN A 110 2.06 -0.45 -5.89
CA ASN A 110 0.97 -0.96 -6.72
C ASN A 110 -0.19 0.04 -6.81
N PHE A 111 -0.47 0.77 -5.74
CA PHE A 111 -1.43 1.87 -5.76
C PHE A 111 -0.99 2.99 -6.70
N ALA A 112 0.30 3.35 -6.70
CA ALA A 112 0.84 4.39 -7.56
C ALA A 112 0.78 4.00 -9.05
N VAL A 113 1.12 2.76 -9.38
CA VAL A 113 1.18 2.27 -10.78
C VAL A 113 -0.20 1.94 -11.35
N HIS A 114 -1.06 1.27 -10.58
CA HIS A 114 -2.33 0.73 -11.07
C HIS A 114 -3.57 1.47 -10.53
N GLY A 115 -3.39 2.41 -9.61
CA GLY A 115 -4.47 3.17 -8.98
C GLY A 115 -5.23 2.38 -7.91
N VAL A 116 -6.36 2.93 -7.45
CA VAL A 116 -7.16 2.39 -6.33
C VAL A 116 -7.67 0.96 -6.50
N GLN A 117 -7.72 0.44 -7.74
CA GLN A 117 -8.25 -0.89 -8.02
C GLN A 117 -7.38 -2.01 -7.44
N THR A 118 -6.10 -1.74 -7.16
CA THR A 118 -5.19 -2.72 -6.51
C THR A 118 -5.37 -2.83 -5.01
N LEU A 119 -6.18 -1.96 -4.39
CA LEU A 119 -6.42 -1.96 -2.95
C LEU A 119 -7.59 -2.88 -2.54
N GLU A 120 -8.34 -3.43 -3.49
CA GLU A 120 -9.51 -4.30 -3.25
C GLU A 120 -9.22 -5.55 -2.38
N PRO A 121 -8.08 -6.26 -2.53
CA PRO A 121 -7.77 -7.42 -1.68
C PRO A 121 -7.59 -7.05 -0.20
N PHE A 122 -7.10 -5.85 0.10
CA PHE A 122 -6.85 -5.38 1.47
C PHE A 122 -8.14 -4.92 2.15
N ARG A 123 -9.07 -4.30 1.41
CA ARG A 123 -10.40 -3.91 1.92
C ARG A 123 -11.28 -5.07 2.35
N LYS A 124 -11.01 -6.30 1.87
CA LYS A 124 -11.79 -7.48 2.25
C LYS A 124 -11.32 -8.12 3.55
N LYS A 125 -10.04 -7.99 3.92
CA LYS A 125 -9.50 -8.62 5.13
C LYS A 125 -9.91 -7.90 6.43
N SER A 126 -10.27 -6.61 6.38
CA SER A 126 -10.64 -5.85 7.59
C SER A 126 -12.13 -5.91 7.97
N LYS A 127 -12.95 -6.74 7.30
CA LYS A 127 -14.39 -6.85 7.60
C LYS A 127 -14.80 -7.96 8.57
N ASP A 128 -13.91 -8.85 8.97
CA ASP A 128 -14.24 -9.91 9.96
C ASP A 128 -13.26 -9.88 11.14
N ASN A 129 -13.46 -8.91 12.04
CA ASN A 129 -13.18 -9.12 13.45
C ASN A 129 -14.11 -8.24 14.31
N LYS A 130 -15.43 -8.41 14.11
CA LYS A 130 -16.38 -8.08 15.16
C LYS A 130 -16.40 -9.25 16.13
N SER A 131 -15.96 -8.99 17.35
CA SER A 131 -16.14 -9.82 18.53
C SER A 131 -17.48 -10.53 18.51
N ASN A 132 -17.45 -11.86 18.52
CA ASN A 132 -18.47 -12.63 19.20
C ASN A 132 -17.84 -13.10 20.52
N ASP A 133 -17.97 -12.25 21.53
CA ASP A 133 -18.01 -12.72 22.90
C ASP A 133 -19.21 -13.66 23.03
N ASN A 134 -18.92 -14.93 23.23
CA ASN A 134 -19.71 -15.85 24.03
C ASN A 134 -18.85 -17.08 24.26
N GLY A 135 -18.15 -17.07 25.41
CA GLY A 135 -17.67 -18.29 26.02
C GLY A 135 -18.86 -19.16 26.39
N GLU A 136 -19.10 -20.21 25.59
CA GLU A 136 -19.79 -21.41 26.08
C GLU A 136 -18.75 -22.53 26.20
N ASP A 137 -18.54 -22.87 27.45
CA ASP A 137 -17.86 -24.03 28.01
C ASP A 137 -18.08 -25.30 27.17
N VAL A 138 -17.00 -25.88 26.63
CA VAL A 138 -17.03 -27.25 26.10
C VAL A 138 -15.89 -28.04 26.73
N SER A 139 -16.13 -28.48 27.96
CA SER A 139 -15.45 -29.60 28.57
C SER A 139 -16.21 -30.90 28.27
N GLN A 140 -15.47 -32.00 28.15
CA GLN A 140 -15.90 -33.41 28.07
C GLN A 140 -16.40 -33.85 26.67
N ASP A 141 -15.86 -34.85 25.96
CA ASP A 141 -14.99 -35.98 26.29
C ASP A 141 -14.14 -36.33 25.06
N THR A 142 -12.83 -36.52 25.22
CA THR A 142 -12.03 -37.28 24.26
C THR A 142 -11.52 -38.54 24.97
N GLU A 143 -12.25 -39.64 24.82
CA GLU A 143 -11.74 -40.97 25.11
C GLU A 143 -10.45 -41.21 24.29
N ARG A 144 -9.37 -41.53 24.99
CA ARG A 144 -8.13 -42.00 24.37
C ARG A 144 -8.32 -43.46 23.97
N ASP A 145 -8.44 -43.72 22.68
CA ASP A 145 -8.37 -45.09 22.17
C ASP A 145 -6.90 -45.52 22.12
N THR A 146 -6.40 -46.05 23.23
CA THR A 146 -5.21 -46.89 23.24
C THR A 146 -5.64 -48.32 22.92
N LYS A 147 -5.17 -48.86 21.80
CA LYS A 147 -4.97 -50.31 21.71
C LYS A 147 -3.85 -50.70 20.75
N ASP A 148 -3.03 -51.58 21.31
CA ASP A 148 -1.90 -52.33 20.76
C ASP A 148 -2.24 -53.17 19.52
#